data_AF-A0A1S8JJS1-F1
#
_entry.id   AF-A0A1S8JJS1-F1
#
_cell.length_a   1.000
_cell.length_b   1.000
_cell.length_c   1.000
_cell.angle_alpha   90.00
_cell.angle_beta   90.00
_cell.angle_gamma   90.00
#
_symmetry.space_group_name_H-M   'P 1'
#
loop_
_entity.id
_entity.type
_entity.pdbx_description
1 polymer ?
#
loop_
_entity_poly.entity_id
_entity_poly.type
_entity_poly.pdbx_seq_one_letter_code
_entity_poly.pdbx_strand_id
1 'polypeptide(L)' 'LAKGKIVLCDRFVDSSLAYQGAGRRIGVTEIARLNEFATEGTTPDFTLYLDVDSDTGLRRIKKNRQNQIDRLDS' A
#
# COMPACT_ATOMS: atom_id res chain seq x y z
N LEU A 1 0.20 -3.65 19.23
CA LEU A 1 0.36 -5.10 18.99
C LEU A 1 0.45 -5.95 20.27
N ALA A 2 1.00 -5.43 21.38
CA ALA A 2 1.27 -6.14 22.64
C ALA A 2 0.10 -6.84 23.38
N LYS A 3 -1.14 -6.83 22.85
CA LYS A 3 -2.31 -7.49 23.46
C LYS A 3 -2.64 -8.85 22.81
N GLY A 4 -1.76 -9.40 21.97
CA GLY A 4 -1.96 -10.69 21.30
C GLY A 4 -3.15 -10.73 20.33
N LYS A 5 -3.57 -9.56 19.83
CA LYS A 5 -4.70 -9.46 18.88
C LYS A 5 -4.21 -9.55 17.45
N ILE A 6 -5.01 -10.17 16.60
CA ILE A 6 -4.84 -10.09 15.15
C ILE A 6 -5.23 -8.69 14.69
N VAL A 7 -4.34 -8.04 13.92
CA VAL A 7 -4.59 -6.74 13.31
C VAL A 7 -4.69 -6.93 11.80
N LEU A 8 -5.84 -6.57 11.24
CA LEU A 8 -6.01 -6.50 9.79
C LEU A 8 -5.76 -5.06 9.36
N CYS A 9 -4.78 -4.88 8.47
CA CYS A 9 -4.41 -3.58 7.94
C CYS A 9 -4.67 -3.57 6.43
N ASP A 10 -5.56 -2.69 5.97
CA ASP A 10 -5.77 -2.46 4.54
C ASP A 10 -4.67 -1.50 4.05
N ARG A 11 -3.68 -2.07 3.36
CA ARG A 11 -2.44 -1.45 2.86
C ARG A 11 -1.44 -1.06 3.95
N PHE A 12 -0.20 -1.50 3.78
CA PHE A 12 0.94 -1.17 4.64
C PHE A 12 2.10 -0.58 3.80
N VAL A 13 3.32 -0.60 4.33
CA VAL A 13 4.55 -0.04 3.73
C VAL A 13 4.76 -0.42 2.26
N ASP A 14 4.39 -1.65 1.86
CA ASP A 14 4.51 -2.15 0.49
C ASP A 14 3.75 -1.27 -0.53
N SER A 15 2.64 -0.66 -0.10
CA SER A 15 1.87 0.27 -0.94
C SER A 15 2.62 1.59 -1.16
N SER A 16 3.33 2.11 -0.15
CA SER A 16 4.14 3.32 -0.29
C SER A 16 5.30 3.10 -1.27
N LEU A 17 5.96 1.94 -1.22
CA LEU A 17 7.04 1.59 -2.14
C LEU A 17 6.56 1.49 -3.60
N ALA A 18 5.43 0.82 -3.84
CA ALA A 18 4.88 0.66 -5.18
C ALA A 18 4.47 2.01 -5.82
N TYR A 19 3.71 2.84 -5.10
CA TYR A 19 3.16 4.06 -5.68
C TYR A 19 4.13 5.25 -5.63
N GLN A 20 4.89 5.40 -4.55
CA GLN A 20 5.74 6.59 -4.35
C GLN A 20 7.19 6.32 -4.74
N GLY A 21 7.71 5.13 -4.43
CA GLY A 21 9.06 4.72 -4.84
C GLY A 21 9.17 4.54 -6.35
N ALA A 22 8.34 3.66 -6.93
CA ALA A 22 8.37 3.38 -8.36
C ALA A 22 7.54 4.38 -9.18
N GLY A 23 6.33 4.74 -8.72
CA GLY A 23 5.43 5.65 -9.46
C GLY A 23 5.86 7.12 -9.47
N ARG A 24 6.51 7.63 -8.42
CA ARG A 24 6.89 9.06 -8.29
C ARG A 24 8.40 9.34 -8.38
N ARG A 25 9.23 8.33 -8.67
CA ARG A 25 10.71 8.44 -8.81
C ARG A 25 11.43 9.02 -7.58
N ILE A 26 10.86 8.89 -6.39
CA ILE A 26 11.45 9.41 -5.14
C ILE A 26 12.65 8.55 -4.68
N GLY A 27 12.82 7.35 -5.25
CA GLY A 27 13.88 6.41 -4.89
C GLY A 27 13.37 5.36 -3.90
N VAL A 28 13.65 4.09 -4.19
CA VAL A 28 13.18 2.95 -3.38
C VAL A 28 13.81 2.97 -1.99
N THR A 29 15.08 3.37 -1.90
CA THR A 29 15.84 3.40 -0.66
C THR A 29 15.36 4.48 0.30
N GLU A 30 15.05 5.67 -0.21
CA GLU A 30 14.53 6.81 0.55
C GLU A 30 13.15 6.49 1.12
N ILE A 31 12.27 5.88 0.32
CA ILE A 31 10.94 5.45 0.77
C ILE A 31 11.05 4.31 1.79
N ALA A 32 11.97 3.35 1.61
CA ALA A 32 12.19 2.30 2.58
C ALA A 32 12.61 2.87 3.95
N ARG A 33 13.58 3.80 3.97
CA ARG A 33 14.03 4.46 5.21
C ARG A 33 12.92 5.27 5.89
N LEU A 34 12.12 5.99 5.11
CA LEU A 34 10.99 6.75 5.65
C LEU A 34 9.95 5.83 6.29
N ASN A 35 9.64 4.71 5.66
CA ASN A 35 8.69 3.74 6.20
C ASN A 35 9.26 3.03 7.44
N GLU A 36 10.55 2.68 7.44
CA GLU A 36 11.22 2.11 8.62
C GLU A 36 11.15 3.07 9.81
N PHE A 37 11.40 4.36 9.59
CA PHE A 37 11.24 5.39 10.61
C PHE A 37 9.78 5.52 11.07
N ALA A 38 8.82 5.59 10.15
CA ALA A 38 7.41 5.80 10.47
C ALA A 38 6.74 4.61 11.17
N THR A 39 7.24 3.39 10.93
CA THR A 39 6.72 2.16 11.52
C THR A 39 7.48 1.71 12.76
N GLU A 40 8.55 2.43 13.14
CA GLU A 40 9.48 2.02 14.21
C GLU A 40 9.97 0.58 14.01
N GLY A 41 10.22 0.19 12.76
CA GLY A 41 10.62 -1.16 12.38
C GLY A 41 9.51 -2.22 12.47
N THR A 42 8.25 -1.84 12.71
CA THR A 42 7.12 -2.77 12.73
C THR A 42 6.82 -3.26 11.32
N THR A 43 7.02 -4.56 11.08
CA THR A 43 6.65 -5.24 9.83
C THR A 43 5.53 -6.24 10.07
N PRO A 44 4.63 -6.48 9.09
CA PRO A 44 3.60 -7.50 9.21
C PRO A 44 4.21 -8.90 9.23
N ASP A 45 3.62 -9.81 10.01
CA ASP A 45 4.00 -11.22 10.00
C ASP A 45 3.59 -11.92 8.69
N PHE A 46 2.54 -11.40 8.03
CA PHE A 46 2.02 -11.94 6.78
C PHE A 46 1.39 -10.83 5.92
N THR A 47 1.69 -10.85 4.62
CA THR A 47 1.13 -9.94 3.62
C THR A 47 0.34 -10.71 2.58
N LEU A 48 -0.94 -10.37 2.41
CA LEU A 48 -1.78 -10.88 1.32
C LEU A 48 -1.65 -9.96 0.09
N TYR A 49 -0.89 -10.40 -0.91
CA TYR A 49 -0.79 -9.69 -2.19
C TYR A 49 -1.87 -10.15 -3.16
N LEU A 50 -2.81 -9.26 -3.45
CA LEU A 50 -3.89 -9.50 -4.41
C LEU A 50 -3.47 -9.04 -5.81
N ASP A 51 -2.83 -9.92 -6.56
CA ASP A 51 -2.37 -9.64 -7.92
C ASP A 51 -3.54 -9.56 -8.92
N VAL A 52 -3.51 -8.55 -9.78
CA VAL A 52 -4.52 -8.32 -10.83
C VAL A 52 -3.93 -7.47 -11.94
N ASP A 53 -4.28 -7.78 -13.18
CA ASP A 53 -3.90 -6.95 -14.31
C ASP A 53 -4.53 -5.54 -14.21
N SER A 54 -3.80 -4.54 -14.71
CA SER A 54 -4.19 -3.13 -14.58
C SER A 54 -5.56 -2.84 -15.20
N ASP A 55 -5.86 -3.45 -16.35
CA ASP A 55 -7.14 -3.23 -17.03
C ASP A 55 -8.33 -3.78 -16.24
N THR A 56 -8.20 -4.98 -15.67
CA THR A 56 -9.19 -5.55 -14.75
C THR A 56 -9.35 -4.69 -13.50
N GLY A 57 -8.25 -4.23 -12.91
CA GLY A 57 -8.27 -3.32 -11.76
C GLY A 57 -9.06 -2.03 -12.06
N LEU A 58 -8.73 -1.37 -13.17
CA LEU A 58 -9.40 -0.13 -13.60
C LEU A 58 -10.88 -0.35 -13.90
N ARG A 59 -11.27 -1.48 -14.53
CA ARG A 59 -12.68 -1.81 -14.75
C ARG A 59 -13.44 -1.98 -13.44
N ARG A 60 -12.85 -2.64 -12.44
CA ARG A 60 -13.47 -2.83 -11.11
C ARG A 60 -13.62 -1.50 -10.38
N ILE A 61 -12.61 -0.62 -10.44
CA ILE A 61 -12.67 0.73 -9.88
C ILE A 61 -13.83 1.51 -10.51
N LYS A 62 -13.91 1.58 -11.85
CA LYS A 62 -14.98 2.28 -12.56
C LYS A 62 -16.38 1.75 -12.23
N LYS A 63 -16.51 0.43 -12.01
CA LYS A 63 -17.78 -0.21 -11.67
C LYS A 63 -18.21 0.04 -10.22
N ASN A 64 -17.26 0.04 -9.28
CA ASN A 64 -17.55 -0.02 -7.85
C ASN A 64 -17.33 1.31 -7.10
N ARG A 65 -16.47 2.22 -7.60
CA ARG A 65 -16.21 3.53 -6.99
C ARG A 65 -16.96 4.62 -7.78
N GLN A 66 -18.24 4.84 -7.46
CA GLN A 66 -18.99 5.95 -8.04
C GLN A 66 -18.72 7.31 -7.37
N ASN A 67 -18.07 7.39 -6.19
CA ASN A 67 -17.90 8.67 -5.46
C ASN A 67 -16.71 8.72 -4.47
N GLN A 68 -15.68 7.89 -4.61
CA GLN A 68 -14.47 7.97 -3.78
C GLN A 68 -13.22 8.00 -4.67
N ILE A 69 -12.64 9.19 -4.81
CA ILE A 69 -11.31 9.39 -5.40
C ILE A 69 -10.29 9.14 -4.29
N ASP A 70 -9.45 8.12 -4.47
CA ASP A 70 -8.37 7.84 -3.53
C ASP A 70 -7.15 8.69 -3.91
N ARG A 71 -6.41 9.19 -2.92
CA ARG A 71 -5.26 10.10 -3.13
C ARG A 71 -4.10 9.43 -3.88
N LEU A 72 -4.16 8.11 -4.05
CA LEU A 72 -3.18 7.29 -4.78
C LEU A 72 -3.61 6.96 -6.22
N ASP A 73 -4.83 7.34 -6.63
CA ASP A 73 -5.33 7.16 -8.00
C ASP A 73 -4.76 8.23 -8.99
N SER A 74 -3.86 9.11 -8.52
CA SER A 74 -3.23 10.22 -9.28
C SER A 74 -1.77 9.97 -9.62
#